data_AF-E4U2C9-F1
#
_entry.id   AF-E4U2C9-F1
#
_cell.length_a   1.000
_cell.length_b   1.000
_cell.length_c   1.000
_cell.angle_alpha   90.00
_cell.angle_beta   90.00
_cell.angle_gamma   90.00
#
_symmetry.space_group_name_H-M   'P 1'
#
loop_
_entity.id
_entity.type
_entity.pdbx_description
1 polymer ?
#
loop_
_entity_poly.entity_id
_entity_poly.type
_entity_poly.pdbx_seq_one_letter_code
_entity_poly.pdbx_strand_id
1 'polypeptide(L)'
;MVITNLDSEYEYTNDFISIDLSNPSHPNRILDIYGRFNHSTNEYEYNIQAQWINHEERTLELDEKLFLDFAKAVNKIAEKILNR
;
A
#
# COMPACT_ATOMS: atom_id res chain seq x y z
N MET A 1 -11.06 -1.49 -2.63
CA MET A 1 -9.72 -0.92 -2.86
C MET A 1 -9.86 0.56 -3.15
N VAL A 2 -9.39 1.40 -2.23
CA VAL A 2 -9.42 2.87 -2.37
C VAL A 2 -7.98 3.32 -2.52
N ILE A 3 -7.59 3.73 -3.72
CA ILE A 3 -6.30 4.39 -3.92
C ILE A 3 -6.54 5.87 -3.62
N THR A 4 -6.11 6.32 -2.45
CA THR A 4 -6.15 7.73 -2.05
C THR A 4 -4.74 8.29 -2.17
N ASN A 5 -4.49 9.22 -3.08
CA ASN A 5 -3.25 10.01 -3.02
C ASN A 5 -3.39 11.01 -1.87
N LEU A 6 -2.86 10.67 -0.71
CA LEU A 6 -2.80 11.54 0.46
C LEU A 6 -1.35 11.99 0.63
N ASP A 7 -1.00 13.10 -0.01
CA ASP A 7 -0.73 14.37 0.67
C ASP A 7 -0.06 15.33 -0.32
N SER A 8 -0.43 16.61 -0.25
CA SER A 8 0.15 17.69 -1.06
C SER A 8 0.83 18.75 -0.19
N GLU A 9 1.27 18.36 1.01
CA GLU A 9 2.10 19.23 1.83
C GLU A 9 3.57 19.08 1.42
N TYR A 10 4.11 20.18 0.87
CA TYR A 10 5.48 20.37 0.36
C TYR A 10 5.80 19.64 -0.95
N GLU A 11 5.56 20.29 -2.10
CA GLU A 11 6.18 20.06 -3.43
C GLU A 11 6.36 18.60 -3.96
N TYR A 12 5.85 17.59 -3.27
CA TYR A 12 6.12 16.18 -3.49
C TYR A 12 4.82 15.40 -3.37
N THR A 13 4.55 14.58 -4.38
CA THR A 13 3.44 13.62 -4.36
C THR A 13 3.92 12.38 -3.61
N ASN A 14 3.53 12.25 -2.34
CA ASN A 14 3.66 10.98 -1.63
C ASN A 14 2.62 10.00 -2.20
N ASP A 15 3.07 8.80 -2.56
CA ASP A 15 2.16 7.76 -3.03
C ASP A 15 1.60 7.02 -1.82
N PHE A 16 0.28 7.05 -1.67
CA PHE A 16 -0.42 6.29 -0.64
C PHE A 16 -1.37 5.31 -1.31
N ILE A 17 -1.25 4.03 -0.93
CA ILE A 17 -2.21 3.00 -1.33
C ILE A 17 -2.74 2.36 -0.07
N SER A 18 -4.06 2.43 0.13
CA SER A 18 -4.74 1.67 1.16
C SER A 18 -5.58 0.57 0.53
N ILE A 19 -5.35 -0.65 0.98
CA ILE A 19 -6.05 -1.84 0.50
C ILE A 19 -6.87 -2.34 1.67
N ASP A 20 -8.18 -2.09 1.58
CA ASP A 20 -9.16 -2.65 2.47
C ASP A 20 -9.33 -4.15 2.17
N LEU A 21 -8.93 -4.97 3.12
CA LEU A 21 -8.99 -6.43 3.11
C LEU A 21 -10.00 -6.94 4.15
N SER A 22 -10.83 -6.03 4.68
CA SER A 22 -11.81 -6.36 5.71
C SER A 22 -12.86 -7.32 5.18
N ASN A 23 -13.28 -8.22 6.05
CA ASN A 23 -14.42 -9.10 5.81
C ASN A 23 -15.21 -9.27 7.12
N PRO A 24 -16.42 -9.86 7.09
CA PRO A 24 -17.24 -10.00 8.29
C PRO A 24 -16.54 -10.70 9.47
N SER A 25 -15.61 -11.63 9.19
CA SER A 25 -14.83 -12.34 10.21
C SER A 25 -13.63 -11.52 10.70
N HIS A 26 -13.10 -10.64 9.85
CA HIS A 26 -11.93 -9.82 10.13
C HIS A 26 -12.16 -8.38 9.64
N PRO A 27 -12.95 -7.57 10.36
CA PRO A 27 -13.40 -6.26 9.90
C PRO A 27 -12.28 -5.20 9.84
N ASN A 28 -11.11 -5.49 10.42
CA ASN A 28 -10.01 -4.54 10.57
C ASN A 28 -8.73 -5.09 9.94
N ARG A 29 -8.81 -5.56 8.70
CA ARG A 29 -7.64 -5.94 7.90
C ARG A 29 -7.43 -4.86 6.84
N ILE A 30 -6.49 -3.96 7.09
CA ILE A 30 -6.11 -2.92 6.13
C ILE A 30 -4.61 -3.01 5.89
N LEU A 31 -4.22 -2.95 4.63
CA LEU A 31 -2.83 -2.87 4.21
C LEU A 31 -2.56 -1.48 3.63
N ASP A 32 -1.73 -0.73 4.32
CA ASP A 32 -1.32 0.61 3.94
C ASP A 32 0.11 0.57 3.40
N ILE A 33 0.31 1.12 2.20
CA ILE A 33 1.61 1.25 1.54
C ILE A 33 1.90 2.73 1.37
N TYR A 34 2.99 3.18 1.96
CA TYR A 34 3.46 4.57 1.93
C TYR A 34 4.77 4.63 1.16
N GLY A 35 4.78 5.33 0.02
CA GLY A 35 5.98 5.61 -0.75
C GLY A 35 6.45 7.05 -0.54
N ARG A 36 7.74 7.22 -0.24
CA ARG A 36 8.40 8.53 -0.22
C ARG A 36 9.65 8.52 -1.08
N PHE A 37 9.96 9.66 -1.71
CA PHE A 37 11.21 9.81 -2.44
C PHE A 37 12.31 10.34 -1.51
N ASN A 38 13.44 9.63 -1.41
CA ASN A 38 14.60 10.04 -0.64
C ASN A 38 15.63 10.71 -1.57
N HIS A 39 15.77 12.03 -1.46
CA HIS A 39 16.73 12.82 -2.24
C HIS A 39 18.20 12.56 -1.90
N SER A 40 18.50 12.10 -0.68
CA SER A 40 19.87 11.83 -0.26
C SER A 40 20.43 10.55 -0.90
N THR A 41 19.57 9.57 -1.16
CA THR A 41 19.92 8.30 -1.82
C THR A 41 19.51 8.25 -3.28
N ASN A 42 18.66 9.18 -3.73
CA ASN A 42 18.01 9.17 -5.03
C ASN A 42 17.14 7.91 -5.27
N GLU A 43 16.55 7.36 -4.21
CA GLU A 43 15.72 6.15 -4.25
C GLU A 43 14.32 6.40 -3.67
N TYR A 44 13.34 5.58 -4.06
CA TYR A 44 12.04 5.54 -3.38
C TYR A 44 12.09 4.54 -2.22
N GLU A 45 11.59 4.96 -1.06
CA GLU A 45 11.45 4.13 0.12
C GLU A 45 9.97 3.83 0.35
N TYR A 46 9.65 2.58 0.69
CA TYR A 46 8.29 2.12 0.90
C TYR A 46 8.13 1.52 2.29
N ASN A 47 7.15 1.99 3.03
CA ASN A 47 6.69 1.36 4.27
C ASN A 47 5.38 0.63 4.00
N ILE A 48 5.33 -0.64 4.35
CA ILE A 48 4.12 -1.46 4.27
C ILE A 48 3.66 -1.72 5.70
N GLN A 49 2.56 -1.08 6.09
CA GLN A 49 1.94 -1.25 7.39
C GLN A 49 0.67 -2.06 7.22
N ALA A 50 0.55 -3.10 8.04
CA ALA A 50 -0.67 -3.87 8.08
C ALA A 50 -1.34 -3.65 9.44
N GLN A 51 -2.55 -3.13 9.42
CA GLN A 51 -3.36 -2.93 10.62
C GLN A 51 -4.07 -4.25 10.91
N TRP A 52 -3.60 -5.00 11.90
CA TRP A 52 -4.21 -6.24 12.40
C TRP A 52 -4.59 -6.05 13.86
N ILE A 53 -5.85 -6.29 14.22
CA ILE A 53 -6.30 -6.11 15.61
C ILE A 53 -5.89 -7.25 16.55
N ASN A 54 -5.46 -8.40 16.04
CA ASN A 54 -4.96 -9.48 16.89
C ASN A 54 -3.54 -9.89 16.49
N HIS A 55 -2.63 -9.84 17.46
CA HIS A 55 -1.23 -10.24 17.37
C HIS A 55 -1.00 -11.72 16.98
N GLU A 56 -2.06 -12.51 16.84
CA GLU A 56 -1.99 -13.95 16.58
C GLU A 56 -1.94 -14.29 15.08
N GLU A 57 -2.46 -13.44 14.20
CA GLU A 57 -2.46 -13.69 12.76
C GLU A 57 -1.28 -12.98 12.09
N ARG A 58 -0.22 -13.75 11.84
CA ARG A 58 1.02 -13.25 11.18
C ARG A 58 0.97 -13.32 9.65
N THR A 59 -0.04 -13.99 9.11
CA THR A 59 -0.14 -14.28 7.69
C THR A 59 -1.34 -13.56 7.10
N LEU A 60 -1.10 -12.83 6.00
CA LEU A 60 -2.16 -12.24 5.21
C LEU A 60 -2.70 -13.27 4.20
N GLU A 61 -3.95 -13.68 4.40
CA GLU A 61 -4.67 -14.50 3.44
C GLU A 61 -5.50 -13.63 2.50
N LEU A 62 -5.29 -13.80 1.19
CA LEU A 62 -6.00 -13.11 0.13
C LEU A 62 -6.67 -14.15 -0.77
N ASP A 63 -7.92 -13.91 -1.14
CA ASP A 63 -8.53 -14.64 -2.25
C ASP A 63 -7.93 -14.19 -3.60
N GLU A 64 -8.20 -14.96 -4.65
CA GLU A 64 -7.66 -14.72 -5.99
C GLU A 64 -7.95 -13.30 -6.49
N LYS A 65 -9.19 -12.83 -6.32
CA LYS A 65 -9.60 -11.51 -6.81
C LYS A 65 -8.83 -10.41 -6.09
N LEU A 66 -8.72 -10.51 -4.76
CA LEU A 66 -8.06 -9.54 -3.93
C LEU A 66 -6.55 -9.53 -4.16
N PHE A 67 -5.95 -10.70 -4.40
CA PHE A 67 -4.56 -10.84 -4.80
C PHE A 67 -4.28 -10.16 -6.16
N LEU A 68 -5.15 -10.35 -7.14
CA LEU A 68 -5.02 -9.68 -8.45
C LEU A 68 -5.19 -8.17 -8.36
N ASP A 69 -6.11 -7.68 -7.53
CA ASP A 69 -6.30 -6.25 -7.29
C ASP A 69 -5.08 -5.62 -6.58
N PHE A 70 -4.53 -6.32 -5.58
CA PHE A 70 -3.27 -5.96 -4.93
C PHE A 70 -2.10 -5.89 -5.93
N ALA A 71 -1.90 -6.93 -6.74
CA ALA A 71 -0.82 -6.99 -7.71
C ALA A 71 -0.89 -5.84 -8.74
N LYS A 72 -2.10 -5.49 -9.20
CA LYS A 72 -2.32 -4.33 -10.10
C LYS A 72 -1.94 -3.01 -9.42
N ALA A 73 -2.25 -2.85 -8.13
CA ALA A 73 -1.88 -1.65 -7.37
C ALA A 73 -0.35 -1.49 -7.28
N VAL A 74 0.34 -2.57 -6.94
CA VAL A 74 1.81 -2.60 -6.83
C VAL A 74 2.47 -2.36 -8.20
N ASN A 75 1.95 -2.97 -9.27
CA ASN A 75 2.49 -2.77 -10.62
C ASN A 75 2.39 -1.30 -11.07
N LYS A 76 1.29 -0.60 -10.74
CA LYS A 76 1.16 0.84 -11.04
C LYS A 76 2.23 1.68 -10.33
N ILE A 77 2.59 1.35 -9.09
CA ILE A 77 3.71 2.00 -8.40
C ILE A 77 5.02 1.70 -9.15
N ALA A 78 5.28 0.42 -9.45
CA ALA A 78 6.52 0.01 -10.13
C ALA A 78 6.69 0.70 -11.49
N GLU A 79 5.63 0.81 -12.28
CA GLU A 79 5.63 1.54 -13.55
C GLU A 79 5.97 3.03 -13.38
N LYS A 80 5.49 3.69 -12.31
CA LYS A 80 5.85 5.08 -12.01
C LYS A 80 7.35 5.24 -11.71
N ILE A 81 7.95 4.26 -11.02
CA ILE A 81 9.39 4.27 -10.73
C ILE A 81 10.20 4.07 -12.02
N LEU A 82 9.81 3.10 -12.86
CA LEU A 82 10.55 2.72 -14.07
C LEU A 82 10.50 3.78 -15.17
N ASN A 83 9.43 4.58 -15.22
CA ASN A 83 9.21 5.61 -16.25
C ASN A 83 9.65 7.02 -15.81
N ARG A 84 10.45 7.13 -14.76
CA ARG A 84 11.00 8.40 -14.25
C ARG A 84 12.33 8.74 -14.90
#